data_AF-A0A7Y5RWZ5-F1
#
_entry.id   AF-A0A7Y5RWZ5-F1
#
_cell.length_a   1.000
_cell.length_b   1.000
_cell.length_c   1.000
_cell.angle_alpha   90.00
_cell.angle_beta   90.00
_cell.angle_gamma   90.00
#
_symmetry.space_group_name_H-M   'P 1'
#
loop_
_entity.id
_entity.type
_entity.pdbx_description
1 polymer ?
#
loop_
_entity_poly.entity_id
_entity_poly.type
_entity_poly.pdbx_seq_one_letter_code
_entity_poly.pdbx_strand_id
1 'polypeptide(L)'
;MGAGFLLFVVFGVVGVSAVAGAVLLFRARRMVVGSGPPVCGQCGYNLTGSESNRCPECGKLFIEAGVYRGATPAHESARKRLGWAFISLPLLLILLLTGGLLIALATARRARLQAQVAAAQAATAAQQARAQQQFTRGLLEKAEGRSDESGEAAPAKAGAERSDEGN
;
A
#
# COMPACT_ATOMS: atom_id res chain seq x y z
N MET A 1 19.26 -3.31 -0.64
CA MET A 1 18.67 -3.13 -1.98
C MET A 1 17.51 -2.16 -1.85
N GLY A 2 17.65 -0.96 -2.42
CA GLY A 2 16.81 0.20 -2.08
C GLY A 2 15.47 0.26 -2.81
N ALA A 3 14.57 1.11 -2.31
CA ALA A 3 13.25 1.39 -2.91
C ALA A 3 13.29 1.75 -4.41
N GLY A 4 14.41 2.32 -4.88
CA GLY A 4 14.63 2.60 -6.30
C GLY A 4 14.67 1.34 -7.18
N PHE A 5 15.19 0.21 -6.69
CA PHE A 5 15.20 -1.05 -7.44
C PHE A 5 13.78 -1.59 -7.61
N LEU A 6 12.96 -1.50 -6.57
CA LEU A 6 11.56 -1.94 -6.60
C LEU A 6 10.74 -1.12 -7.59
N LEU A 7 10.91 0.20 -7.60
CA LEU A 7 10.28 1.07 -8.59
C LEU A 7 10.74 0.74 -10.01
N PHE A 8 12.04 0.55 -10.22
CA PHE A 8 12.57 0.22 -11.54
C PHE A 8 12.01 -1.11 -12.07
N VAL A 9 11.88 -2.13 -11.22
CA VAL A 9 11.28 -3.41 -11.60
C VAL A 9 9.79 -3.25 -11.92
N VAL A 10 9.03 -2.51 -11.11
CA VAL A 10 7.59 -2.30 -11.36
C VAL A 10 7.39 -1.53 -12.67
N PHE A 11 8.09 -0.40 -12.86
CA PHE A 11 7.99 0.38 -14.10
C PHE A 11 8.50 -0.40 -15.31
N GLY A 12 9.56 -1.20 -15.16
CA GLY A 12 10.08 -2.07 -16.21
C GLY A 12 9.06 -3.12 -16.65
N VAL A 13 8.45 -3.84 -15.70
CA VAL A 13 7.44 -4.87 -16.00
C VAL A 13 6.20 -4.25 -16.63
N VAL A 14 5.71 -3.12 -16.11
CA VAL A 14 4.55 -2.41 -16.68
C VAL A 14 4.85 -1.90 -18.08
N GLY A 15 6.04 -1.30 -18.30
CA GLY A 15 6.46 -0.81 -19.60
C GLY A 15 6.57 -1.93 -20.63
N VAL A 16 7.24 -3.03 -20.29
CA VAL A 16 7.41 -4.18 -21.18
C VAL A 16 6.06 -4.83 -21.51
N SER A 17 5.18 -4.99 -20.52
CA SER A 17 3.85 -5.58 -20.75
C SER A 17 2.94 -4.67 -21.60
N ALA A 18 2.99 -3.35 -21.41
CA ALA A 18 2.28 -2.40 -22.26
C ALA A 18 2.78 -2.42 -23.71
N VAL A 19 4.10 -2.42 -23.93
CA VAL A 19 4.70 -2.50 -25.27
C VAL A 19 4.38 -3.84 -25.93
N ALA A 20 4.51 -4.96 -25.21
CA ALA A 20 4.16 -6.27 -25.73
C ALA A 20 2.67 -6.36 -26.10
N GLY A 21 1.78 -5.85 -25.25
CA GLY A 21 0.35 -5.75 -25.53
C GLY A 21 0.05 -4.91 -26.78
N ALA A 22 0.69 -3.76 -26.94
CA ALA A 22 0.54 -2.90 -28.11
C ALA A 22 1.05 -3.60 -29.39
N VAL A 23 2.20 -4.25 -29.34
CA VAL A 23 2.77 -5.01 -30.47
C VAL A 23 1.86 -6.16 -30.87
N LEU A 24 1.37 -6.94 -29.90
CA LEU A 24 0.44 -8.04 -30.17
C LEU A 24 -0.88 -7.54 -30.76
N LEU A 25 -1.42 -6.43 -30.24
CA LEU A 25 -2.65 -5.82 -30.76
C LEU A 25 -2.45 -5.29 -32.19
N PHE A 26 -1.28 -4.73 -32.49
CA PHE A 26 -0.93 -4.26 -33.82
C PHE A 26 -0.72 -5.42 -34.82
N ARG A 27 -0.04 -6.50 -34.40
CA ARG A 27 0.08 -7.73 -35.23
C ARG A 27 -1.28 -8.38 -35.46
N ALA A 28 -2.11 -8.47 -34.43
CA ALA A 28 -3.48 -8.96 -34.54
C ALA A 28 -4.34 -8.07 -35.46
N ARG A 29 -4.04 -6.77 -35.58
CA ARG A 29 -4.67 -5.88 -36.59
C ARG A 29 -4.21 -6.19 -38.00
N ARG A 30 -2.93 -6.48 -38.22
CA ARG A 30 -2.41 -6.80 -39.55
C ARG A 30 -2.84 -8.17 -40.07
N MET A 31 -3.05 -9.17 -39.20
CA MET A 31 -3.40 -10.53 -39.63
C MET A 31 -4.88 -10.73 -40.01
N VAL A 32 -5.76 -9.76 -39.75
CA VAL A 32 -7.21 -9.89 -40.02
C VAL A 32 -7.57 -9.49 -41.47
N VAL A 33 -6.59 -9.10 -42.27
CA VAL A 33 -6.79 -8.86 -43.71
C VAL A 33 -6.72 -10.21 -44.43
N GLY A 34 -7.87 -10.89 -44.55
CA GLY A 34 -8.07 -11.85 -45.65
C GLY A 34 -8.47 -13.29 -45.35
N SER A 35 -8.83 -13.68 -44.12
CA SER A 35 -9.29 -15.06 -43.85
C SER A 35 -10.81 -15.26 -43.86
N GLY A 36 -11.58 -14.18 -43.96
CA GLY A 36 -13.04 -14.26 -44.04
C GLY A 36 -13.54 -14.72 -45.41
N PRO A 37 -14.76 -15.32 -45.47
CA PRO A 37 -15.40 -15.60 -46.74
C PRO A 37 -15.57 -14.29 -47.54
N PRO A 38 -15.38 -14.33 -48.87
CA PRO A 38 -15.63 -13.16 -49.71
C PRO A 38 -17.11 -12.77 -49.60
N VAL A 39 -17.39 -11.51 -49.32
CA VAL A 39 -18.75 -10.97 -49.28
C VAL A 39 -18.88 -9.83 -50.30
N CYS A 40 -20.05 -9.73 -50.91
CA CYS A 40 -20.38 -8.67 -51.86
C CYS A 40 -20.42 -7.32 -51.14
N GLY A 41 -19.70 -6.31 -51.64
CA GLY A 41 -19.63 -5.00 -50.99
C GLY A 41 -20.89 -4.16 -51.10
N GLN A 42 -21.77 -4.51 -52.03
CA GLN A 42 -23.04 -3.82 -52.25
C GLN A 42 -24.17 -4.36 -51.35
N CYS A 43 -24.35 -5.69 -51.28
CA CYS A 43 -25.48 -6.31 -50.58
C CYS A 43 -25.09 -7.21 -49.41
N GLY A 44 -23.79 -7.47 -49.19
CA GLY A 44 -23.31 -8.31 -48.08
C GLY A 44 -23.44 -9.82 -48.30
N TYR A 45 -23.94 -10.28 -49.46
CA TYR A 45 -24.11 -11.71 -49.74
C TYR A 45 -22.76 -12.46 -49.71
N ASN A 46 -22.75 -13.65 -49.12
CA ASN A 46 -21.58 -14.52 -49.04
C ASN A 46 -21.30 -15.17 -50.40
N LEU A 47 -20.18 -14.80 -51.03
CA LEU A 47 -19.77 -15.26 -52.35
C LEU A 47 -19.00 -16.59 -52.30
N THR A 48 -18.94 -17.26 -51.14
CA THR A 48 -18.27 -18.57 -51.02
C THR A 48 -18.98 -19.60 -51.90
N GLY A 49 -18.26 -20.17 -52.86
CA GLY A 49 -18.80 -21.16 -53.80
C GLY A 49 -19.59 -20.58 -54.97
N SER A 50 -19.61 -19.25 -55.15
CA SER A 50 -20.19 -18.64 -56.35
C SER A 50 -19.27 -18.84 -57.54
N GLU A 51 -19.74 -19.54 -58.57
CA GLU A 51 -18.97 -19.76 -59.83
C GLU A 51 -19.11 -18.60 -60.82
N SER A 52 -20.15 -17.77 -60.68
CA SER A 52 -20.39 -16.62 -61.56
C SER A 52 -19.66 -15.36 -61.09
N ASN A 53 -19.15 -14.54 -62.01
CA ASN A 53 -18.56 -13.22 -61.70
C ASN A 53 -19.58 -12.14 -61.28
N ARG A 54 -20.82 -12.53 -61.00
CA ARG A 54 -21.94 -11.66 -60.61
C ARG A 54 -22.52 -12.12 -59.29
N CYS A 55 -22.95 -11.15 -58.48
CA CYS A 55 -23.66 -11.47 -57.25
C CYS A 55 -25.09 -11.97 -57.57
N PRO A 56 -25.54 -13.09 -56.99
CA PRO A 56 -26.89 -13.63 -57.26
C PRO A 56 -28.02 -12.74 -56.71
N GLU A 57 -27.74 -11.95 -55.67
CA GLU A 57 -28.74 -11.08 -55.04
C GLU A 57 -28.88 -9.73 -55.77
N CYS A 58 -27.78 -9.08 -56.12
CA CYS A 58 -27.81 -7.72 -56.70
C CYS A 58 -27.48 -7.64 -58.19
N GLY A 59 -27.06 -8.74 -58.82
CA GLY A 59 -26.76 -8.84 -60.26
C GLY A 59 -25.47 -8.13 -60.72
N LYS A 60 -24.83 -7.34 -59.84
CA LYS A 60 -23.63 -6.57 -60.15
C LYS A 60 -22.39 -7.45 -60.25
N LEU A 61 -21.44 -6.99 -61.09
CA LEU A 61 -20.13 -7.61 -61.23
C LEU A 61 -19.30 -7.41 -59.95
N PHE A 62 -18.47 -8.39 -59.60
CA PHE A 62 -17.61 -8.34 -58.41
C PHE A 62 -16.66 -7.13 -58.37
N ILE A 63 -16.23 -6.67 -59.54
CA ILE A 63 -15.34 -5.49 -59.68
C ILE A 63 -16.11 -4.20 -59.33
N GLU A 64 -17.37 -4.10 -59.76
CA GLU A 64 -18.22 -2.91 -59.52
C GLU A 64 -18.79 -2.89 -58.09
N ALA A 65 -19.20 -4.05 -57.58
CA ALA A 65 -19.77 -4.16 -56.24
C ALA A 65 -18.71 -4.06 -55.13
N GLY A 66 -17.44 -4.28 -55.47
CA GLY A 66 -16.31 -4.35 -54.54
C GLY A 66 -16.40 -5.57 -53.62
N VAL A 67 -15.58 -6.59 -53.83
CA VAL A 67 -15.56 -7.76 -52.92
C VAL A 67 -14.59 -7.50 -51.77
N TYR A 68 -15.08 -7.61 -50.53
CA TYR A 68 -14.22 -7.61 -49.35
C TYR A 68 -14.32 -8.95 -48.61
N ARG A 69 -13.23 -9.38 -47.97
CA ARG A 69 -13.25 -10.55 -47.07
C ARG A 69 -13.67 -10.06 -45.69
N GLY A 70 -14.96 -10.18 -45.40
CA GLY A 70 -15.54 -9.75 -44.13
C GLY A 70 -15.03 -10.63 -42.99
N ALA A 71 -14.48 -10.02 -41.94
CA ALA A 71 -14.27 -10.74 -40.70
C ALA A 71 -15.63 -11.21 -40.17
N THR A 72 -15.80 -12.50 -39.88
CA THR A 72 -17.06 -13.03 -39.37
C THR A 72 -17.46 -12.33 -38.07
N PRO A 73 -18.75 -11.99 -37.84
CA PRO A 73 -19.19 -11.25 -36.66
C PRO A 73 -18.89 -11.98 -35.33
N ALA A 74 -18.77 -13.32 -35.38
CA ALA A 74 -18.35 -14.14 -34.24
C ALA A 74 -16.94 -13.79 -33.72
N HIS A 75 -16.06 -13.25 -34.57
CA HIS A 75 -14.69 -12.92 -34.19
C HIS A 75 -14.55 -11.49 -33.60
N GLU A 76 -15.55 -10.63 -33.80
CA GLU A 76 -15.50 -9.25 -33.32
C GLU A 76 -15.69 -9.15 -31.80
N SER A 77 -16.59 -9.96 -31.23
CA SER A 77 -16.88 -9.97 -29.79
C SER A 77 -15.73 -10.57 -28.97
N ALA A 78 -15.11 -11.66 -29.45
CA ALA A 78 -13.94 -12.26 -28.83
C ALA A 78 -12.75 -11.29 -28.78
N ARG A 79 -12.57 -10.49 -29.84
CA ARG A 79 -11.48 -9.51 -29.93
C ARG A 79 -11.66 -8.33 -28.97
N LYS A 80 -12.90 -7.86 -28.77
CA LYS A 80 -13.20 -6.81 -27.77
C LYS A 80 -12.91 -7.31 -26.35
N ARG A 81 -13.32 -8.55 -26.02
CA ARG A 81 -13.03 -9.15 -24.70
C ARG A 81 -11.54 -9.34 -24.46
N LEU A 82 -10.81 -9.84 -25.47
CA LEU A 82 -9.38 -10.03 -25.37
C LEU A 82 -8.63 -8.70 -25.22
N GLY A 83 -9.02 -7.67 -25.98
CA GLY A 83 -8.44 -6.33 -25.86
C GLY A 83 -8.66 -5.71 -24.47
N TRP A 84 -9.86 -5.87 -23.90
CA TRP A 84 -10.13 -5.43 -22.53
C TRP A 84 -9.30 -6.19 -21.49
N ALA A 85 -9.13 -7.51 -21.66
CA ALA A 85 -8.32 -8.32 -20.75
C ALA A 85 -6.85 -7.85 -20.71
N PHE A 86 -6.28 -7.47 -21.85
CA PHE A 86 -4.91 -6.94 -21.91
C PHE A 86 -4.74 -5.58 -21.23
N ILE A 87 -5.80 -4.78 -21.09
CA ILE A 87 -5.75 -3.50 -20.39
C ILE A 87 -6.08 -3.69 -18.91
N SER A 88 -7.09 -4.50 -18.59
CA SER A 88 -7.55 -4.69 -17.22
C SER A 88 -6.56 -5.49 -16.38
N LEU A 89 -5.89 -6.49 -16.94
CA LEU A 89 -4.92 -7.33 -16.22
C LEU A 89 -3.72 -6.54 -15.68
N PRO A 90 -2.97 -5.74 -16.47
CA PRO A 90 -1.87 -4.94 -15.93
C PRO A 90 -2.38 -3.85 -14.97
N LEU A 91 -3.55 -3.26 -15.22
CA LEU A 91 -4.14 -2.28 -14.32
C LEU A 91 -4.43 -2.89 -12.95
N LEU A 92 -5.04 -4.08 -12.91
CA LEU A 92 -5.31 -4.84 -11.68
C LEU A 92 -3.99 -5.18 -10.95
N LEU A 93 -2.96 -5.62 -11.68
CA LEU A 93 -1.65 -5.94 -11.12
C LEU A 93 -1.02 -4.70 -10.45
N ILE A 94 -1.06 -3.54 -11.12
CA ILE A 94 -0.58 -2.27 -10.56
C ILE A 94 -1.36 -1.92 -9.29
N LEU A 95 -2.69 -2.07 -9.29
CA LEU A 95 -3.54 -1.76 -8.14
C LEU A 95 -3.23 -2.66 -6.94
N LEU A 96 -2.99 -3.95 -7.17
CA LEU A 96 -2.58 -4.89 -6.13
C LEU A 96 -1.18 -4.59 -5.58
N LEU A 97 -0.20 -4.29 -6.44
CA LEU A 97 1.17 -3.99 -6.02
C LEU A 97 1.25 -2.69 -5.23
N THR A 98 0.60 -1.63 -5.72
CA THR A 98 0.55 -0.33 -5.04
C THR A 98 -0.23 -0.42 -3.72
N GLY A 99 -1.37 -1.11 -3.70
CA GLY A 99 -2.14 -1.37 -2.48
C GLY A 99 -1.33 -2.13 -1.44
N GLY A 100 -0.66 -3.22 -1.83
CA GLY A 100 0.22 -3.99 -0.95
C GLY A 100 1.37 -3.15 -0.38
N LEU A 101 2.00 -2.30 -1.20
CA LEU A 101 3.06 -1.40 -0.76
C LEU A 101 2.56 -0.37 0.27
N LEU A 102 1.38 0.23 0.05
CA LEU A 102 0.79 1.19 0.98
C LEU A 102 0.45 0.53 2.32
N ILE A 103 -0.08 -0.69 2.31
CA ILE A 103 -0.37 -1.46 3.52
C ILE A 103 0.94 -1.75 4.28
N ALA A 104 1.99 -2.19 3.60
CA ALA A 104 3.30 -2.46 4.20
C ALA A 104 3.94 -1.20 4.81
N LEU A 105 3.82 -0.04 4.14
CA LEU A 105 4.30 1.23 4.69
C LEU A 105 3.49 1.67 5.91
N ALA A 106 2.18 1.47 5.89
CA ALA A 106 1.31 1.78 7.02
C ALA A 106 1.62 0.91 8.25
N THR A 107 1.85 -0.39 8.07
CA THR A 107 2.22 -1.30 9.17
C THR A 107 3.60 -0.96 9.72
N ALA A 108 4.58 -0.67 8.87
CA ALA A 108 5.91 -0.23 9.30
C ALA A 108 5.86 1.09 10.08
N ARG A 109 5.01 2.04 9.67
CA ARG A 109 4.79 3.30 10.41
C ARG A 109 4.17 3.05 11.78
N ARG A 110 3.15 2.18 11.86
CA ARG A 110 2.52 1.81 13.13
C ARG A 110 3.53 1.18 14.10
N ALA A 111 4.37 0.27 13.61
CA ALA A 111 5.41 -0.35 14.44
C ALA A 111 6.42 0.69 14.99
N ARG A 112 6.84 1.65 14.16
CA ARG A 112 7.74 2.75 14.60
C ARG A 112 7.08 3.64 15.65
N LEU A 113 5.82 3.99 15.45
CA LEU A 113 5.07 4.80 16.42
C LEU A 113 4.91 4.06 17.76
N GLN A 114 4.60 2.76 17.72
CA GLN A 114 4.52 1.94 18.94
C GLN A 114 5.87 1.88 19.67
N ALA A 115 6.99 1.76 18.95
CA ALA A 115 8.31 1.79 19.56
C ALA A 115 8.64 3.15 20.19
N GLN A 116 8.26 4.27 19.55
CA GLN A 116 8.46 5.61 20.11
C GLN A 116 7.61 5.84 21.37
N VAL A 117 6.35 5.40 21.36
CA VAL A 117 5.46 5.50 22.53
C VAL A 117 6.00 4.67 23.69
N ALA A 118 6.46 3.44 23.44
CA ALA A 118 7.06 2.60 24.48
C ALA A 118 8.33 3.23 25.08
N ALA A 119 9.19 3.82 24.25
CA ALA A 119 10.38 4.52 24.73
C ALA A 119 10.03 5.75 25.57
N ALA A 120 9.01 6.52 25.17
CA ALA A 120 8.54 7.68 25.94
C ALA A 120 7.97 7.25 27.30
N GLN A 121 7.20 6.17 27.35
CA GLN A 121 6.66 5.61 28.60
C GLN A 121 7.76 5.11 29.54
N ALA A 122 8.81 4.47 29.01
CA ALA A 122 9.96 4.06 29.81
C ALA A 122 10.71 5.26 30.41
N ALA A 123 10.85 6.35 29.65
CA ALA A 123 11.49 7.57 30.12
C ALA A 123 10.70 8.26 31.26
N THR A 124 9.38 8.34 31.15
CA THR A 124 8.54 8.92 32.20
C THR A 124 8.52 8.05 33.46
N ALA A 125 8.46 6.72 33.31
CA ALA A 125 8.56 5.80 34.44
C ALA A 125 9.91 5.94 35.18
N ALA A 126 11.01 6.09 34.45
CA ALA A 126 12.32 6.33 35.05
C ALA A 126 12.41 7.68 35.80
N GLN A 127 11.76 8.73 35.29
CA GLN A 127 11.68 10.02 35.99
C GLN A 127 10.87 9.92 37.28
N GLN A 128 9.74 9.22 37.25
CA GLN A 128 8.91 8.99 38.45
C GLN A 128 9.67 8.19 39.52
N ALA A 129 10.40 7.15 39.13
CA ALA A 129 11.22 6.37 40.05
C ALA A 129 12.30 7.23 40.73
N ARG A 130 12.98 8.10 39.96
CA ARG A 130 13.99 9.02 40.51
C ARG A 130 13.37 10.04 41.48
N ALA A 131 12.21 10.59 41.14
CA ALA A 131 11.50 11.53 42.01
C ALA A 131 11.07 10.86 43.32
N GLN A 132 10.58 9.61 43.26
CA GLN A 132 10.25 8.83 44.45
C GLN A 132 11.49 8.58 45.32
N GLN A 133 12.62 8.18 44.72
CA GLN A 133 13.88 7.98 45.44
C GLN A 133 14.36 9.26 46.12
N GLN A 134 14.29 10.40 45.45
CA GLN A 134 14.65 11.70 46.03
C GLN A 134 13.75 12.05 47.22
N PHE A 135 12.45 11.82 47.09
CA PHE A 135 11.48 12.07 48.16
C PHE A 135 11.75 11.16 49.37
N THR A 136 11.94 9.85 49.14
CA THR A 136 12.27 8.90 50.21
C THR A 136 13.58 9.26 50.89
N ARG A 137 14.60 9.66 50.13
CA ARG A 137 15.89 10.11 50.69
C ARG A 137 15.72 11.35 51.56
N GLY A 138 14.95 12.34 51.10
CA GLY A 138 14.67 13.54 51.88
C GLY A 138 13.88 13.25 53.17
N LEU A 139 12.98 12.26 53.16
CA LEU A 139 12.30 11.81 54.38
C LEU A 139 13.24 11.12 55.36
N LEU A 140 14.16 10.28 54.86
CA LEU A 140 15.17 9.62 55.71
C LEU A 140 16.11 10.65 56.34
N GLU A 141 16.64 11.59 55.55
CA GLU A 141 17.52 12.65 56.04
C GLU A 141 16.84 13.53 57.09
N LYS A 142 15.55 13.86 56.89
CA LYS A 142 14.75 14.61 57.87
C LYS A 142 14.46 13.82 59.15
N ALA A 143 14.31 12.49 59.05
CA ALA A 143 14.14 11.64 60.23
C ALA A 143 15.43 11.56 61.04
N GLU A 144 16.57 11.40 60.36
CA GLU A 144 17.90 11.31 60.96
C GLU A 144 18.31 12.62 61.67
N GLY A 145 18.06 13.78 61.05
CA GLY A 145 18.32 15.08 61.68
C GLY A 145 17.45 15.38 62.92
N ARG A 146 16.27 14.75 63.06
CA ARG A 146 15.40 14.95 64.23
C ARG A 146 15.85 14.15 65.46
N SER A 147 16.62 13.09 65.26
CA SER A 147 17.22 12.31 66.36
C SER A 147 18.28 13.09 67.11
N ASP A 148 18.99 13.99 66.44
CA ASP A 148 20.08 14.76 67.05
C ASP A 148 19.54 15.91 67.93
N GLU A 149 18.41 16.53 67.55
CA GLU A 149 17.77 17.58 68.37
C GLU A 149 17.06 17.05 69.63
N SER A 150 16.65 15.78 69.68
CA SER A 150 15.96 15.22 70.86
C SER A 150 16.90 14.70 71.96
N GLY A 151 18.22 14.67 71.70
CA GLY A 151 19.25 14.25 72.65
C GLY A 151 19.71 15.34 73.63
N GLU A 152 19.49 16.63 73.31
CA GLU A 152 19.82 17.75 74.20
C GLU A 152 18.67 17.95 75.22
N ALA A 153 18.39 16.89 75.99
CA ALA A 153 17.59 17.01 77.20
C ALA A 153 18.28 18.04 78.10
N ALA A 154 17.66 19.20 78.20
CA ALA A 154 18.07 20.33 79.01
C ALA A 154 18.67 19.85 80.35
N PRO A 155 19.85 20.35 80.76
CA PRO A 155 20.43 19.98 82.04
C PRO A 155 19.40 20.28 83.13
N ALA A 156 19.00 19.22 83.83
CA ALA A 156 18.18 19.31 85.02
C ALA A 156 18.77 20.40 85.91
N LYS A 157 18.07 21.54 86.01
CA LYS A 157 18.36 22.53 87.04
C LYS A 157 18.07 21.83 88.37
N ALA A 158 19.12 21.30 88.97
CA ALA A 158 19.18 20.90 90.36
C ALA A 158 18.92 22.17 91.19
N GLY A 159 17.65 22.45 91.42
CA GLY A 159 17.20 23.44 92.39
C GLY A 159 17.52 22.92 93.78
N ALA A 160 18.69 23.27 94.26
CA ALA A 160 19.06 23.25 95.66
C ALA A 160 18.39 24.46 96.36
N GLU A 161 17.28 24.23 97.06
CA GLU A 161 16.82 25.06 98.19
C GLU A 161 16.61 24.07 99.34
N ARG A 162 17.65 23.82 100.14
CA ARG A 162 18.07 24.58 101.33
C ARG A 162 17.00 24.52 102.43
N SER A 163 17.11 23.47 103.23
CA SER A 163 16.68 23.48 104.62
C SER A 163 17.24 24.72 105.32
N ASP A 164 16.36 25.53 105.91
CA ASP A 164 16.68 26.35 107.07
C ASP A 164 15.76 25.92 108.22
N GLU A 165 16.42 25.32 109.20
CA GLU A 165 15.98 25.20 110.59
C GLU A 165 15.75 26.60 111.17
N GLY A 166 14.73 26.78 112.03
CA GLY A 166 14.69 27.97 112.89
C GLY A 166 13.34 28.35 113.48
N ASN A 167 12.97 27.64 114.55
CA ASN A 167 12.17 28.09 115.72
C ASN A 167 10.69 28.50 115.52
#